data_AF-A0A1V5GTD3-F1
#
_entry.id   AF-A0A1V5GTD3-F1
#
_cell.length_a   1.000
_cell.length_b   1.000
_cell.length_c   1.000
_cell.angle_alpha   90.00
_cell.angle_beta   90.00
_cell.angle_gamma   90.00
#
_symmetry.space_group_name_H-M   'P 1'
#
loop_
_entity.id
_entity.type
_entity.pdbx_description
1 polymer ?
#
loop_
_entity_poly.entity_id
_entity_poly.type
_entity_poly.pdbx_seq_one_letter_code
_entity_poly.pdbx_strand_id
1 'polypeptide(L)'
;MRFRPSYMNEEPPGEPCADCSEWLGECPGCGADAESLAFLQWGRSLYRPLWFRYCRCERCGLVLVNPRRPARIAETTLRDQAKDPGIYIRRWDFDRIELARNIVRPVLRLLRPATRGERPPRWLDIGCATGNLLEVARAAGFEAHGIELNAAYARWIAEHRPHIRLFSGRLEEMPAGEPFDVVSADNVLEHIHEPRLFLRAIRERLAPAGLAAIRSPNFHSLPRLARSAFGIGGSGVSIDPDAHPCNYTRHSLLALLARERFHLQRAVERFMVSYPLKYGMARRFGGRGGWPARAARRLYPLCFAFDWLAPFGGVDLAVFARR
;
A
#
# COMPACT_ATOMS: atom_id res chain seq x y z
N MET A 1 -26.16 -27.09 -2.70
CA MET A 1 -25.47 -26.93 -4.00
C MET A 1 -24.61 -25.67 -3.88
N ARG A 2 -23.27 -25.78 -3.85
CA ARG A 2 -22.41 -24.58 -3.83
C ARG A 2 -22.57 -23.90 -5.19
N PHE A 3 -23.09 -22.67 -5.18
CA PHE A 3 -23.17 -21.80 -6.34
C PHE A 3 -21.83 -21.84 -7.09
N ARG A 4 -21.86 -22.20 -8.37
CA ARG A 4 -20.69 -22.19 -9.25
C ARG A 4 -20.84 -20.98 -10.17
N PRO A 5 -20.17 -19.85 -9.90
CA PRO A 5 -20.23 -18.71 -10.80
C PRO A 5 -19.77 -19.08 -12.22
N SER A 6 -20.42 -18.51 -13.24
CA SER A 6 -20.14 -18.79 -14.66
C SER A 6 -18.69 -18.54 -15.06
N TYR A 7 -18.02 -17.62 -14.37
CA TYR A 7 -16.62 -17.25 -14.58
C TYR A 7 -15.60 -18.30 -14.13
N MET A 8 -16.04 -19.42 -13.55
CA MET A 8 -15.14 -20.47 -13.06
C MET A 8 -14.58 -21.39 -14.14
N ASN A 9 -15.10 -21.32 -15.36
CA ASN A 9 -14.75 -22.22 -16.46
C ASN A 9 -13.48 -21.79 -17.23
N GLU A 10 -12.93 -20.62 -16.95
CA GLU A 10 -11.66 -20.18 -17.54
C GLU A 10 -10.52 -21.04 -17.00
N GLU A 11 -9.72 -21.63 -17.89
CA GLU A 11 -8.55 -22.43 -17.54
C GLU A 11 -7.29 -21.55 -17.38
N PRO A 12 -6.43 -21.81 -16.38
CA PRO A 12 -5.19 -21.06 -16.20
C PRO A 12 -4.17 -21.39 -17.30
N PRO A 13 -3.33 -20.43 -17.73
CA PRO A 13 -2.24 -20.70 -18.69
C PRO A 13 -1.12 -21.61 -18.15
N GLY A 14 -1.19 -22.02 -16.88
CA GLY A 14 -0.21 -22.87 -16.22
C GLY A 14 -0.74 -23.34 -14.86
N GLU A 15 0.16 -23.76 -13.97
CA GLU A 15 -0.22 -24.32 -12.66
C GLU A 15 -1.05 -23.32 -11.82
N PRO A 16 -2.31 -23.62 -11.49
CA PRO A 16 -3.09 -22.78 -10.59
C PRO A 16 -2.54 -22.85 -9.17
N CYS A 17 -2.72 -21.77 -8.40
CA CYS A 17 -2.42 -21.74 -6.98
C CYS A 17 -3.18 -22.84 -6.22
N ALA A 18 -2.50 -23.92 -5.85
CA ALA A 18 -3.09 -25.05 -5.12
C ALA A 18 -3.59 -24.68 -3.71
N ASP A 19 -2.94 -23.70 -3.07
CA ASP A 19 -3.30 -23.20 -1.73
C ASP A 19 -4.51 -22.25 -1.74
N CYS A 20 -4.95 -21.81 -2.92
CA CYS A 20 -6.05 -20.86 -3.08
C CYS A 20 -7.38 -21.58 -2.87
N SER A 21 -7.73 -21.75 -1.59
CA SER A 21 -8.86 -22.54 -1.12
C SER A 21 -10.01 -21.70 -0.54
N GLU A 22 -9.78 -20.41 -0.30
CA GLU A 22 -10.78 -19.50 0.23
C GLU A 22 -11.57 -18.85 -0.91
N TRP A 23 -12.77 -19.37 -1.15
CA TRP A 23 -13.72 -18.83 -2.11
C TRP A 23 -14.56 -17.73 -1.47
N LEU A 24 -14.59 -16.57 -2.12
CA LEU A 24 -15.38 -15.44 -1.64
C LEU A 24 -16.80 -15.51 -2.21
N GLY A 25 -17.77 -15.66 -1.30
CA GLY A 25 -19.20 -15.60 -1.60
C GLY A 25 -19.74 -14.17 -1.73
N GLU A 26 -18.95 -13.17 -1.31
CA GLU A 26 -19.27 -11.76 -1.39
C GLU A 26 -18.01 -10.93 -1.71
N CYS A 27 -18.21 -9.76 -2.31
CA CYS A 27 -17.17 -8.78 -2.55
C CYS A 27 -16.70 -8.15 -1.23
N PRO A 28 -15.41 -8.28 -0.84
CA PRO A 28 -14.91 -7.76 0.43
C PRO A 28 -14.94 -6.21 0.49
N GLY A 29 -15.02 -5.53 -0.66
CA GLY A 29 -15.09 -4.07 -0.73
C GLY A 29 -16.49 -3.49 -0.56
N CYS A 30 -17.56 -4.20 -0.95
CA CYS A 30 -18.92 -3.63 -0.93
C CYS A 30 -20.03 -4.57 -0.43
N GLY A 31 -19.75 -5.86 -0.22
CA GLY A 31 -20.74 -6.86 0.19
C GLY A 31 -21.69 -7.31 -0.91
N ALA A 32 -21.37 -7.03 -2.18
CA ALA A 32 -22.11 -7.60 -3.31
C ALA A 32 -21.91 -9.12 -3.34
N ASP A 33 -22.95 -9.87 -3.70
CA ASP A 33 -22.90 -11.33 -3.89
C ASP A 33 -21.84 -11.78 -4.92
N ALA A 34 -21.55 -13.09 -4.89
CA ALA A 34 -20.64 -13.75 -5.82
C ALA A 34 -21.06 -13.61 -7.30
N GLU A 35 -22.35 -13.43 -7.59
CA GLU A 35 -22.88 -13.16 -8.94
C GLU A 35 -22.35 -11.85 -9.50
N SER A 36 -22.11 -10.87 -8.63
CA SER A 36 -21.53 -9.58 -9.00
C SER A 36 -20.00 -9.62 -9.22
N LEU A 37 -19.36 -10.79 -9.09
CA LEU A 37 -17.95 -10.98 -9.38
C LEU A 37 -17.81 -11.55 -10.80
N ALA A 38 -17.05 -10.89 -11.65
CA ALA A 38 -16.75 -11.37 -13.00
C ALA A 38 -15.26 -11.73 -13.11
N PHE A 39 -14.92 -12.79 -13.85
CA PHE A 39 -13.53 -13.03 -14.21
C PHE A 39 -12.99 -11.84 -14.99
N LEU A 40 -11.78 -11.42 -14.63
CA LEU A 40 -11.09 -10.33 -15.31
C LEU A 40 -9.93 -10.87 -16.14
N GLN A 41 -9.02 -11.60 -15.50
CA GLN A 41 -7.83 -12.17 -16.14
C GLN A 41 -7.13 -13.16 -15.20
N TRP A 42 -6.20 -13.93 -15.75
CA TRP A 42 -5.20 -14.63 -14.97
C TRP A 42 -4.01 -13.73 -14.63
N GLY A 43 -3.41 -13.94 -13.47
CA GLY A 43 -2.19 -13.28 -13.02
C GLY A 43 -1.16 -14.30 -12.54
N ARG A 44 0.09 -14.15 -12.98
CA ARG A 44 1.19 -15.00 -12.52
C ARG A 44 1.85 -14.37 -11.29
N SER A 45 2.19 -15.19 -10.29
CA SER A 45 2.99 -14.70 -9.15
C SER A 45 4.39 -14.27 -9.61
N LEU A 46 4.93 -13.25 -8.94
CA LEU A 46 6.28 -12.76 -9.18
C LEU A 46 7.36 -13.67 -8.57
N TYR A 47 7.00 -14.49 -7.58
CA TYR A 47 7.94 -15.29 -6.80
C TYR A 47 7.74 -16.80 -6.94
N ARG A 48 6.55 -17.22 -7.40
CA ARG A 48 6.20 -18.63 -7.58
C ARG A 48 5.71 -18.88 -9.00
N PRO A 49 5.92 -20.08 -9.58
CA PRO A 49 5.40 -20.43 -10.90
C PRO A 49 3.88 -20.71 -10.89
N LEU A 50 3.11 -19.98 -10.07
CA LEU A 50 1.69 -20.19 -9.83
C LEU A 50 0.84 -19.10 -10.49
N TRP A 51 -0.36 -19.49 -10.90
CA TRP A 51 -1.37 -18.63 -11.51
C TRP A 51 -2.57 -18.42 -10.58
N PHE A 52 -3.05 -17.18 -10.57
CA PHE A 52 -4.10 -16.68 -9.69
C PHE A 52 -5.19 -16.04 -10.53
N ARG A 53 -6.44 -16.23 -10.12
CA ARG A 53 -7.60 -15.72 -10.84
C ARG A 53 -7.97 -14.34 -10.32
N TYR A 54 -7.81 -13.31 -11.15
CA TYR A 54 -8.36 -11.99 -10.87
C TYR A 54 -9.83 -11.94 -11.25
N CYS A 55 -10.65 -11.48 -10.33
CA CYS A 55 -12.05 -11.14 -10.53
C CYS A 55 -12.25 -9.63 -10.31
N ARG A 56 -13.20 -9.04 -11.01
CA ARG A 56 -13.65 -7.68 -10.80
C ARG A 56 -15.08 -7.70 -10.27
N CYS A 57 -15.35 -6.94 -9.21
CA CYS A 57 -16.71 -6.69 -8.78
C CYS A 57 -17.37 -5.66 -9.71
N GLU A 58 -18.51 -6.02 -10.29
CA GLU A 58 -19.25 -5.15 -11.21
C GLU A 58 -19.93 -3.98 -10.48
N ARG A 59 -20.20 -4.11 -9.18
CA ARG A 59 -20.86 -3.05 -8.38
C ARG A 59 -19.92 -1.95 -7.89
N CYS A 60 -18.69 -2.29 -7.50
CA CYS A 60 -17.75 -1.32 -6.91
C CYS A 60 -16.41 -1.20 -7.66
N GLY A 61 -16.18 -2.05 -8.67
CA GLY A 61 -14.95 -2.06 -9.46
C GLY A 61 -13.72 -2.55 -8.70
N LEU A 62 -13.85 -3.11 -7.50
CA LEU A 62 -12.73 -3.74 -6.80
C LEU A 62 -12.22 -4.92 -7.62
N VAL A 63 -10.91 -5.00 -7.83
CA VAL A 63 -10.27 -6.18 -8.40
C VAL A 63 -9.72 -7.01 -7.25
N LEU A 64 -9.95 -8.31 -7.27
CA LEU A 64 -9.57 -9.21 -6.18
C LEU A 64 -9.14 -10.58 -6.73
N VAL A 65 -8.44 -11.33 -5.91
CA VAL A 65 -8.12 -12.74 -6.20
C VAL A 65 -9.24 -13.64 -5.64
N ASN A 66 -9.82 -14.52 -6.47
CA ASN A 66 -10.86 -15.46 -6.05
C ASN A 66 -10.78 -16.78 -6.84
N PRO A 67 -10.49 -17.94 -6.20
CA PRO A 67 -10.25 -18.10 -4.77
C PRO A 67 -8.91 -17.48 -4.37
N ARG A 68 -8.82 -17.01 -3.12
CA ARG A 68 -7.58 -16.51 -2.53
C ARG A 68 -6.98 -17.52 -1.58
N ARG A 69 -5.72 -17.33 -1.22
CA ARG A 69 -5.10 -18.09 -0.13
C ARG A 69 -5.69 -17.61 1.20
N PRO A 70 -5.94 -18.53 2.16
CA PRO A 70 -6.33 -18.17 3.51
C PRO A 70 -5.40 -17.12 4.12
N ALA A 71 -5.95 -16.13 4.83
CA ALA A 71 -5.19 -14.99 5.39
C ALA A 71 -3.91 -15.40 6.12
N ARG A 72 -3.97 -16.44 6.98
CA ARG A 72 -2.81 -16.97 7.72
C ARG A 72 -1.63 -17.37 6.82
N ILE A 73 -1.94 -17.93 5.65
CA ILE A 73 -0.96 -18.42 4.69
C ILE A 73 -0.38 -17.24 3.88
N ALA A 74 -1.25 -16.32 3.46
CA ALA A 74 -0.85 -15.11 2.75
C ALA A 74 0.09 -14.25 3.62
N GLU A 75 -0.21 -14.08 4.91
CA GLU A 75 0.62 -13.33 5.85
C GLU A 75 1.99 -13.96 6.11
N THR A 76 2.04 -15.29 6.19
CA THR A 76 3.33 -15.99 6.31
C THR A 76 4.17 -15.75 5.07
N THR A 77 3.53 -15.78 3.89
CA THR A 77 4.21 -15.49 2.62
C THR A 77 4.72 -14.06 2.56
N LEU A 78 3.94 -13.08 3.05
CA LEU A 78 4.39 -11.69 3.17
C LEU A 78 5.59 -11.56 4.12
N ARG A 79 5.59 -12.30 5.23
CA ARG A 79 6.71 -12.35 6.18
C ARG A 79 7.96 -12.97 5.54
N ASP A 80 7.81 -14.02 4.75
CA ASP A 80 8.90 -14.69 4.04
C ASP A 80 9.44 -13.85 2.88
N GLN A 81 8.58 -13.10 2.21
CA GLN A 81 8.94 -12.13 1.17
C GLN A 81 9.52 -10.82 1.74
N ALA A 82 9.50 -10.65 3.06
CA ALA A 82 10.02 -9.45 3.70
C ALA A 82 11.49 -9.28 3.34
N LYS A 83 11.79 -8.11 2.78
CA LYS A 83 13.15 -7.74 2.37
C LYS A 83 14.02 -7.55 3.59
N ASP A 84 15.31 -7.85 3.45
CA ASP A 84 16.33 -7.45 4.42
C ASP A 84 16.15 -5.96 4.79
N PRO A 85 16.10 -5.59 6.09
CA PRO A 85 15.95 -4.20 6.52
C PRO A 85 17.01 -3.27 5.89
N GLY A 86 18.22 -3.78 5.65
CA GLY A 86 19.30 -3.08 4.99
C GLY A 86 18.98 -2.64 3.56
N ILE A 87 18.03 -3.27 2.86
CA ILE A 87 17.54 -2.80 1.55
C ILE A 87 16.84 -1.45 1.70
N TYR A 88 16.02 -1.27 2.74
CA TYR A 88 15.34 0.01 3.00
C TYR A 88 16.32 1.08 3.47
N ILE A 89 17.34 0.71 4.25
CA ILE A 89 18.40 1.65 4.65
C ILE A 89 19.16 2.16 3.43
N ARG A 90 19.57 1.28 2.50
CA ARG A 90 20.27 1.67 1.27
C ARG A 90 19.46 2.60 0.38
N ARG A 91 18.12 2.58 0.52
CA ARG A 91 17.18 3.41 -0.24
C ARG A 91 16.74 4.67 0.49
N TRP A 92 17.14 4.84 1.76
CA TRP A 92 16.63 5.86 2.67
C TRP A 92 16.60 7.27 2.07
N ASP A 93 17.67 7.70 1.39
CA ASP A 93 17.71 9.05 0.81
C ASP A 93 16.61 9.29 -0.23
N PHE A 94 16.33 8.28 -1.08
CA PHE A 94 15.29 8.37 -2.11
C PHE A 94 13.90 8.22 -1.48
N ASP A 95 13.74 7.26 -0.58
CA ASP A 95 12.49 7.01 0.14
C ASP A 95 12.07 8.24 0.93
N ARG A 96 13.01 8.90 1.64
CA ARG A 96 12.74 10.12 2.42
C ARG A 96 12.16 11.23 1.55
N ILE A 97 12.69 11.45 0.34
CA ILE A 97 12.19 12.49 -0.57
C ILE A 97 10.76 12.15 -1.03
N GLU A 98 10.51 10.89 -1.38
CA GLU A 98 9.19 10.44 -1.82
C GLU A 98 8.15 10.48 -0.70
N LEU A 99 8.49 9.98 0.49
CA LEU A 99 7.63 10.01 1.67
C LEU A 99 7.31 11.45 2.08
N ALA A 100 8.31 12.34 2.07
CA ALA A 100 8.11 13.76 2.32
C ALA A 100 7.14 14.38 1.30
N ARG A 101 7.34 14.11 0.00
CA ARG A 101 6.53 14.69 -1.09
C ARG A 101 5.11 14.13 -1.13
N ASN A 102 4.97 12.82 -0.98
CA ASN A 102 3.75 12.09 -1.32
C ASN A 102 2.85 11.86 -0.11
N ILE A 103 3.38 11.87 1.11
CA ILE A 103 2.60 11.63 2.33
C ILE A 103 2.71 12.83 3.29
N VAL A 104 3.91 13.14 3.79
CA VAL A 104 4.08 14.11 4.89
C VAL A 104 3.68 15.54 4.50
N ARG A 105 4.10 16.05 3.34
CA ARG A 105 3.70 17.40 2.89
C ARG A 105 2.19 17.54 2.67
N PRO A 106 1.49 16.60 2.00
CA PRO A 106 0.03 16.62 1.95
C PRO A 106 -0.61 16.61 3.33
N VAL A 107 -0.13 15.77 4.26
CA VAL A 107 -0.62 15.74 5.64
C VAL A 107 -0.44 17.11 6.31
N LEU A 108 0.75 17.71 6.27
CA LEU A 108 1.01 19.03 6.84
C LEU A 108 0.11 20.13 6.27
N ARG A 109 -0.30 20.04 5.00
CA ARG A 109 -1.21 21.02 4.36
C ARG A 109 -2.66 20.82 4.77
N LEU A 110 -3.07 19.57 5.03
CA LEU A 110 -4.45 19.19 5.31
C LEU A 110 -4.77 19.16 6.81
N LEU A 111 -3.76 18.90 7.64
CA LEU A 111 -3.82 19.00 9.08
C LEU A 111 -3.88 20.50 9.41
N ARG A 112 -5.01 20.96 9.95
CA ARG A 112 -5.27 22.39 10.18
C ARG A 112 -4.22 22.96 11.15
N PRO A 113 -3.93 24.28 11.09
CA PRO A 113 -3.14 24.96 12.13
C PRO A 113 -3.69 24.80 13.55
N ALA A 114 -4.94 24.36 13.72
CA ALA A 114 -5.57 24.08 15.01
C ALA A 114 -4.90 22.93 15.79
N THR A 115 -4.03 22.12 15.16
CA THR A 115 -3.17 21.16 15.88
C THR A 115 -1.87 21.77 16.38
N ARG A 116 -1.65 23.09 16.26
CA ARG A 116 -0.61 23.82 17.00
C ARG A 116 -1.04 24.04 18.46
N GLY A 117 -1.51 22.98 19.10
CA GLY A 117 -1.72 22.97 20.55
C GLY A 117 -0.39 22.85 21.30
N GLU A 118 -0.47 22.76 22.61
CA GLU A 118 0.68 22.65 23.52
C GLU A 118 1.52 21.37 23.34
N ARG A 119 1.06 20.41 22.52
CA ARG A 119 1.72 19.12 22.29
C ARG A 119 1.96 18.82 20.80
N PRO A 120 2.99 18.02 20.47
CA PRO A 120 3.17 17.49 19.12
C PRO A 120 1.96 16.66 18.67
N PRO A 121 1.46 16.81 17.43
CA PRO A 121 0.42 15.95 16.89
C PRO A 121 0.89 14.50 16.78
N ARG A 122 -0.01 13.55 17.06
CA ARG A 122 0.31 12.12 17.12
C ARG A 122 0.06 11.45 15.77
N TRP A 123 1.07 10.76 15.24
CA TRP A 123 1.00 10.04 13.98
C TRP A 123 1.19 8.54 14.23
N LEU A 124 0.18 7.73 13.88
CA LEU A 124 0.26 6.27 13.83
C LEU A 124 0.50 5.79 12.39
N ASP A 125 1.55 5.02 12.15
CA ASP A 125 1.80 4.35 10.86
C ASP A 125 1.60 2.84 11.00
N ILE A 126 0.61 2.29 10.29
CA ILE A 126 0.28 0.86 10.32
C ILE A 126 1.12 0.15 9.26
N GLY A 127 1.81 -0.93 9.63
CA GLY A 127 2.77 -1.61 8.77
C GLY A 127 4.02 -0.76 8.52
N CYS A 128 4.59 -0.18 9.58
CA CYS A 128 5.60 0.88 9.45
C CYS A 128 6.96 0.39 8.92
N ALA A 129 7.16 -0.92 8.71
CA ALA A 129 8.38 -1.55 8.22
C ALA A 129 9.61 -1.09 9.02
N THR A 130 10.61 -0.45 8.40
CA THR A 130 11.77 0.11 9.10
C THR A 130 11.52 1.48 9.73
N GLY A 131 10.27 1.96 9.80
CA GLY A 131 9.87 3.24 10.41
C GLY A 131 10.21 4.46 9.55
N ASN A 132 10.45 4.27 8.25
CA ASN A 132 10.96 5.31 7.34
C ASN A 132 10.02 6.51 7.24
N LEU A 133 8.71 6.27 7.10
CA LEU A 133 7.72 7.35 7.08
C LEU A 133 7.69 8.11 8.40
N LEU A 134 7.77 7.40 9.52
CA LEU A 134 7.76 7.96 10.86
C LEU A 134 8.98 8.86 11.14
N GLU A 135 10.15 8.57 10.57
CA GLU A 135 11.29 9.48 10.66
C GLU A 135 11.06 10.80 9.92
N VAL A 136 10.40 10.75 8.77
CA VAL A 136 10.04 11.98 8.04
C VAL A 136 8.94 12.76 8.76
N ALA A 137 7.96 12.06 9.34
CA ALA A 137 6.92 12.66 10.16
C ALA A 137 7.52 13.31 11.43
N ARG A 138 8.41 12.62 12.14
CA ARG A 138 9.09 13.16 13.32
C ARG A 138 9.89 14.42 13.00
N ALA A 139 10.64 14.41 11.90
CA ALA A 139 11.36 15.60 11.43
C ALA A 139 10.43 16.78 11.08
N ALA A 140 9.15 16.51 10.82
CA ALA A 140 8.10 17.50 10.61
C ALA A 140 7.34 17.89 11.89
N GLY A 141 7.77 17.42 13.07
CA GLY A 141 7.22 17.81 14.38
C GLY A 141 6.12 16.90 14.92
N PHE A 142 5.94 15.69 14.38
CA PHE A 142 4.97 14.72 14.88
C PHE A 142 5.56 13.80 15.96
N GLU A 143 4.72 13.37 16.90
CA GLU A 143 5.01 12.23 17.76
C GLU A 143 4.77 10.93 16.98
N ALA A 144 5.80 10.08 16.87
CA ALA A 144 5.81 8.90 16.02
C ALA A 144 5.38 7.62 16.75
N HIS A 145 4.29 7.01 16.28
CA HIS A 145 3.79 5.71 16.72
C HIS A 145 3.74 4.76 15.51
N GLY A 146 4.11 3.50 15.70
CA GLY A 146 4.15 2.50 14.63
C GLY A 146 3.52 1.18 15.03
N ILE A 147 2.95 0.47 14.05
CA ILE A 147 2.54 -0.94 14.19
C ILE A 147 3.31 -1.76 13.16
N GLU A 148 3.93 -2.86 13.59
CA GLU A 148 4.66 -3.76 12.69
C GLU A 148 4.50 -5.23 13.11
N LEU A 149 4.09 -6.08 12.16
CA LEU A 149 3.84 -7.51 12.40
C LEU A 149 5.11 -8.36 12.16
N ASN A 150 6.06 -7.86 11.37
CA ASN A 150 7.31 -8.53 11.07
C ASN A 150 8.33 -8.31 12.21
N ALA A 151 8.63 -9.38 12.93
CA ALA A 151 9.55 -9.35 14.06
C ALA A 151 10.97 -8.84 13.70
N ALA A 152 11.45 -9.05 12.46
CA ALA A 152 12.75 -8.54 12.04
C ALA A 152 12.73 -7.01 11.91
N TYR A 153 11.68 -6.43 11.33
CA TYR A 153 11.50 -4.98 11.26
C TYR A 153 11.24 -4.35 12.62
N ALA A 154 10.42 -5.00 13.45
CA ALA A 154 10.14 -4.53 14.79
C ALA A 154 11.40 -4.47 15.68
N ARG A 155 12.22 -5.54 15.67
CA ARG A 155 13.53 -5.54 16.35
C ARG A 155 14.45 -4.46 15.82
N TRP A 156 14.53 -4.33 14.49
CA TRP A 156 15.36 -3.31 13.87
C TRP A 156 14.97 -1.88 14.31
N ILE A 157 13.67 -1.56 14.35
CA ILE A 157 13.17 -0.28 14.86
C ILE A 157 13.57 -0.10 16.34
N ALA A 158 13.34 -1.11 17.18
CA ALA A 158 13.66 -1.02 18.60
C ALA A 158 15.15 -0.71 18.84
N GLU A 159 16.04 -1.31 18.05
CA GLU A 159 17.49 -1.10 18.13
C GLU A 159 17.94 0.27 17.57
N HIS A 160 17.35 0.72 16.45
CA HIS A 160 17.90 1.85 15.67
C HIS A 160 17.06 3.12 15.75
N ARG A 161 15.81 3.03 16.22
CA ARG A 161 14.84 4.14 16.29
C ARG A 161 14.02 4.07 17.58
N PRO A 162 14.67 4.09 18.76
CA PRO A 162 13.99 3.93 20.06
C PRO A 162 12.98 5.04 20.38
N HIS A 163 13.03 6.17 19.64
CA HIS A 163 12.05 7.25 19.75
C HIS A 163 10.72 6.97 19.03
N ILE A 164 10.62 5.90 18.23
CA ILE A 164 9.35 5.44 17.67
C ILE A 164 8.66 4.57 18.71
N ARG A 165 7.45 4.95 19.12
CA ARG A 165 6.62 4.12 20.00
C ARG A 165 6.01 2.99 19.17
N LEU A 166 6.65 1.83 19.22
CA LEU A 166 6.31 0.68 18.39
C LEU A 166 5.38 -0.30 19.14
N PHE A 167 4.31 -0.71 18.47
CA PHE A 167 3.52 -1.89 18.83
C PHE A 167 3.83 -3.02 17.84
N SER A 168 4.32 -4.15 18.34
CA SER A 168 4.64 -5.32 17.51
C SER A 168 3.45 -6.27 17.45
N GLY A 169 2.64 -6.18 16.39
CA GLY A 169 1.42 -6.97 16.25
C GLY A 169 0.48 -6.41 15.19
N ARG A 170 -0.81 -6.75 15.31
CA ARG A 170 -1.87 -6.25 14.43
C ARG A 170 -2.55 -5.00 14.98
N LEU A 171 -3.24 -4.26 14.12
CA LEU A 171 -4.01 -3.08 14.52
C LEU A 171 -5.13 -3.42 15.53
N GLU A 172 -5.76 -4.57 15.33
CA GLU A 172 -6.86 -5.11 16.13
C GLU A 172 -6.40 -5.53 17.53
N GLU A 173 -5.11 -5.88 17.68
CA GLU A 173 -4.49 -6.30 18.94
C GLU A 173 -3.95 -5.12 19.74
N MET A 174 -3.75 -3.95 19.10
CA MET A 174 -3.21 -2.78 19.76
C MET A 174 -4.19 -2.31 20.86
N PRO A 175 -3.75 -2.08 22.11
CA PRO A 175 -4.61 -1.58 23.17
C PRO A 175 -5.32 -0.27 22.79
N ALA A 176 -6.52 -0.06 23.30
CA ALA A 176 -7.18 1.23 23.19
C ALA A 176 -6.35 2.30 23.90
N GLY A 177 -6.36 3.53 23.38
CA GLY A 177 -5.59 4.64 23.92
C GLY A 177 -6.09 5.96 23.36
N GLU A 178 -5.33 7.03 23.58
CA GLU A 178 -5.66 8.32 22.98
C GLU A 178 -5.73 8.21 21.44
N PRO A 179 -6.66 8.95 20.80
CA PRO A 179 -6.76 8.97 19.36
C PRO A 179 -5.59 9.72 18.70
N PHE A 180 -5.37 9.43 17.43
CA PHE A 180 -4.28 9.98 16.62
C PHE A 180 -4.78 11.09 15.70
N ASP A 181 -3.95 12.13 15.54
CA ASP A 181 -4.20 13.21 14.59
C ASP A 181 -3.99 12.74 13.14
N VAL A 182 -3.10 11.76 12.95
CA VAL A 182 -2.83 11.13 11.65
C VAL A 182 -2.73 9.62 11.83
N VAL A 183 -3.44 8.87 10.99
CA VAL A 183 -3.26 7.42 10.85
C VAL A 183 -2.90 7.12 9.40
N SER A 184 -1.73 6.55 9.14
CA SER A 184 -1.31 6.13 7.82
C SER A 184 -1.31 4.61 7.63
N ALA A 185 -1.58 4.21 6.40
CA ALA A 185 -1.43 2.84 5.92
C ALA A 185 -0.83 2.93 4.51
N ASP A 186 0.49 2.81 4.44
CA ASP A 186 1.27 2.98 3.23
C ASP A 186 1.68 1.63 2.65
N ASN A 187 1.03 1.23 1.55
CA ASN A 187 1.16 -0.08 0.92
C ASN A 187 0.82 -1.23 1.88
N VAL A 188 -0.31 -1.08 2.58
CA VAL A 188 -0.82 -2.08 3.53
C VAL A 188 -2.19 -2.58 3.12
N LEU A 189 -3.07 -1.68 2.66
CA LEU A 189 -4.48 -1.98 2.42
C LEU A 189 -4.68 -3.08 1.36
N GLU A 190 -3.78 -3.20 0.40
CA GLU A 190 -3.74 -4.25 -0.63
C GLU A 190 -3.55 -5.67 -0.08
N HIS A 191 -2.90 -5.78 1.08
CA HIS A 191 -2.56 -7.03 1.75
C HIS A 191 -3.69 -7.48 2.69
N ILE A 192 -4.69 -6.64 2.90
CA ILE A 192 -5.79 -6.89 3.83
C ILE A 192 -6.91 -7.66 3.13
N HIS A 193 -7.27 -8.82 3.70
CA HIS A 193 -8.40 -9.64 3.26
C HIS A 193 -9.75 -8.94 3.45
N GLU A 194 -9.95 -8.30 4.59
CA GLU A 194 -11.20 -7.61 4.98
C GLU A 194 -11.01 -6.09 5.10
N PRO A 195 -10.88 -5.37 3.96
CA PRO A 195 -10.48 -3.98 3.95
C PRO A 195 -11.51 -3.05 4.61
N ARG A 196 -12.79 -3.43 4.64
CA ARG A 196 -13.83 -2.69 5.34
C ARG A 196 -13.62 -2.67 6.85
N LEU A 197 -13.30 -3.82 7.44
CA LEU A 197 -13.04 -3.94 8.88
C LEU A 197 -11.78 -3.16 9.26
N PHE A 198 -10.74 -3.27 8.44
CA PHE A 198 -9.50 -2.52 8.62
C PHE A 198 -9.70 -1.00 8.57
N LEU A 199 -10.49 -0.51 7.61
CA LEU A 199 -10.83 0.92 7.52
C LEU A 199 -11.66 1.41 8.72
N ARG A 200 -12.57 0.57 9.25
CA ARG A 200 -13.29 0.89 10.49
C ARG A 200 -12.33 1.02 11.67
N ALA A 201 -11.41 0.08 11.81
CA ALA A 201 -10.39 0.12 12.85
C ALA A 201 -9.51 1.38 12.72
N ILE A 202 -9.10 1.77 11.52
CA ILE A 202 -8.40 3.05 11.29
C ILE A 202 -9.25 4.24 11.78
N ARG A 203 -10.54 4.27 11.41
CA ARG A 203 -11.46 5.35 11.76
C ARG A 203 -11.65 5.47 13.28
N GLU A 204 -11.63 4.36 14.00
CA GLU A 204 -11.73 4.31 15.47
C GLU A 204 -10.47 4.85 16.17
N ARG A 205 -9.30 4.75 15.52
CA ARG A 205 -8.05 5.33 16.02
C ARG A 205 -7.90 6.82 15.72
N LEU A 206 -8.69 7.39 14.82
CA LEU A 206 -8.60 8.80 14.46
C LEU A 206 -9.29 9.71 15.48
N ALA A 207 -8.63 10.83 15.77
CA ALA A 207 -9.25 11.94 16.48
C ALA A 207 -10.41 12.53 15.64
N PRO A 208 -11.36 13.27 16.24
CA PRO A 208 -12.48 13.86 15.50
C PRO A 208 -12.04 14.75 14.31
N ALA A 209 -10.91 15.44 14.43
CA ALA A 209 -10.29 16.22 13.36
C ALA A 209 -9.05 15.54 12.76
N GLY A 210 -8.90 14.22 12.94
CA GLY A 210 -7.80 13.43 12.43
C GLY A 210 -7.87 13.22 10.92
N LEU A 211 -6.75 12.79 10.35
CA LEU A 211 -6.60 12.51 8.92
C LEU A 211 -6.08 11.08 8.70
N ALA A 212 -6.82 10.27 7.94
CA ALA A 212 -6.29 9.05 7.35
C ALA A 212 -5.43 9.39 6.13
N ALA A 213 -4.23 8.82 6.04
CA ALA A 213 -3.34 8.90 4.88
C ALA A 213 -3.06 7.49 4.35
N ILE A 214 -3.80 7.07 3.32
CA ILE A 214 -3.76 5.71 2.79
C ILE A 214 -3.11 5.74 1.41
N ARG A 215 -2.08 4.92 1.19
CA ARG A 215 -1.48 4.73 -0.14
C ARG A 215 -1.51 3.26 -0.51
N SER A 216 -1.86 2.98 -1.76
CA SER A 216 -1.87 1.62 -2.31
C SER A 216 -1.54 1.65 -3.80
N PRO A 217 -0.99 0.58 -4.38
CA PRO A 217 -0.76 0.45 -5.81
C PRO A 217 -2.05 0.65 -6.62
N ASN A 218 -1.92 1.35 -7.75
CA ASN A 218 -3.01 1.55 -8.69
C ASN A 218 -3.03 0.44 -9.74
N PHE A 219 -4.06 -0.40 -9.67
CA PHE A 219 -4.27 -1.52 -10.59
C PHE A 219 -4.48 -1.07 -12.04
N HIS A 220 -4.92 0.16 -12.30
CA HIS A 220 -5.08 0.73 -13.66
C HIS A 220 -3.97 1.71 -14.05
N SER A 221 -2.76 1.57 -13.48
CA SER A 221 -1.66 2.45 -13.86
C SER A 221 -1.28 2.33 -15.35
N LEU A 222 -0.99 3.48 -16.00
CA LEU A 222 -0.65 3.52 -17.44
C LEU A 222 0.55 2.62 -17.79
N PRO A 223 1.65 2.57 -17.01
CA PRO A 223 2.77 1.66 -17.31
C PRO A 223 2.33 0.20 -17.29
N ARG A 224 1.36 -0.17 -16.46
CA ARG A 224 0.81 -1.51 -16.41
C ARG A 224 -0.07 -1.80 -17.63
N LEU A 225 -0.97 -0.89 -17.97
CA LEU A 225 -1.81 -1.02 -19.17
C LEU A 225 -0.96 -1.13 -20.43
N ALA A 226 0.11 -0.33 -20.55
CA ALA A 226 1.07 -0.43 -21.64
C ALA A 226 1.79 -1.79 -21.66
N ARG A 227 2.31 -2.29 -20.52
CA ARG A 227 2.97 -3.60 -20.47
C ARG A 227 2.03 -4.75 -20.83
N SER A 228 0.77 -4.66 -20.40
CA SER A 228 -0.27 -5.61 -20.77
C SER A 228 -0.57 -5.55 -22.28
N ALA A 229 -0.74 -4.35 -22.85
CA ALA A 229 -1.05 -4.15 -24.26
C ALA A 229 0.09 -4.55 -25.22
N PHE A 230 1.35 -4.36 -24.82
CA PHE A 230 2.52 -4.66 -25.65
C PHE A 230 3.19 -6.00 -25.33
N GLY A 231 2.62 -6.81 -24.41
CA GLY A 231 3.20 -8.10 -24.02
C GLY A 231 4.58 -8.02 -23.35
N ILE A 232 5.01 -6.82 -22.92
CA ILE A 232 6.35 -6.59 -22.37
C ILE A 232 6.40 -7.04 -20.91
N GLY A 233 7.03 -8.19 -20.68
CA GLY A 233 7.41 -8.67 -19.35
C GLY A 233 6.52 -9.73 -18.72
N GLY A 234 5.81 -10.54 -19.51
CA GLY A 234 5.12 -11.75 -19.06
C GLY A 234 3.91 -11.49 -18.16
N SER A 235 2.71 -11.88 -18.60
CA SER A 235 1.44 -11.87 -17.86
C SER A 235 0.81 -10.52 -17.45
N GLY A 236 1.43 -9.37 -17.69
CA GLY A 236 0.75 -8.06 -17.57
C GLY A 236 0.34 -7.64 -16.15
N VAL A 237 0.83 -8.31 -15.10
CA VAL A 237 0.53 -7.96 -13.70
C VAL A 237 1.78 -7.47 -12.99
N SER A 238 1.80 -6.20 -12.61
CA SER A 238 2.89 -5.59 -11.81
C SER A 238 2.72 -5.77 -10.30
N ILE A 239 1.59 -6.32 -9.87
CA ILE A 239 1.20 -6.52 -8.46
C ILE A 239 1.08 -8.03 -8.24
N ASP A 240 1.86 -8.55 -7.30
CA ASP A 240 1.91 -10.00 -7.06
C ASP A 240 0.58 -10.50 -6.48
N PRO A 241 -0.21 -11.31 -7.21
CA PRO A 241 -1.50 -11.80 -6.73
C PRO A 241 -1.42 -12.67 -5.47
N ASP A 242 -0.24 -13.25 -5.18
CA ASP A 242 -0.04 -14.07 -3.97
C ASP A 242 -0.07 -13.21 -2.69
N ALA A 243 0.47 -11.99 -2.78
CA ALA A 243 0.58 -11.04 -1.68
C ALA A 243 -0.57 -10.03 -1.62
N HIS A 244 -1.31 -9.81 -2.72
CA HIS A 244 -2.29 -8.72 -2.86
C HIS A 244 -3.69 -9.26 -3.16
N PRO A 245 -4.43 -9.77 -2.16
CA PRO A 245 -5.78 -10.29 -2.34
C PRO A 245 -6.77 -9.23 -2.85
N CYS A 246 -6.56 -7.96 -2.53
CA CYS A 246 -7.40 -6.83 -2.90
C CYS A 246 -6.58 -5.79 -3.67
N ASN A 247 -7.05 -5.42 -4.87
CA ASN A 247 -6.34 -4.56 -5.80
C ASN A 247 -7.17 -3.35 -6.17
N TYR A 248 -6.63 -2.17 -5.86
CA TYR A 248 -7.40 -0.95 -5.93
C TYR A 248 -7.17 -0.18 -7.23
N THR A 249 -8.26 0.38 -7.71
CA THR A 249 -8.26 1.44 -8.71
C THR A 249 -8.62 2.73 -7.99
N ARG A 250 -8.44 3.88 -8.64
CA ARG A 250 -8.95 5.15 -8.12
C ARG A 250 -10.42 5.06 -7.75
N HIS A 251 -11.22 4.48 -8.63
CA HIS A 251 -12.66 4.34 -8.39
C HIS A 251 -12.95 3.44 -7.18
N SER A 252 -12.37 2.24 -7.13
CA SER A 252 -12.70 1.27 -6.08
C SER A 252 -12.20 1.69 -4.70
N LEU A 253 -11.03 2.34 -4.59
CA LEU A 253 -10.54 2.86 -3.31
C LEU A 253 -11.42 4.00 -2.78
N LEU A 254 -11.77 4.97 -3.63
CA LEU A 254 -12.63 6.07 -3.21
C LEU A 254 -14.04 5.60 -2.85
N ALA A 255 -14.59 4.64 -3.60
CA ALA A 255 -15.89 4.05 -3.33
C ALA A 255 -15.89 3.23 -2.03
N LEU A 256 -14.78 2.56 -1.69
CA LEU A 256 -14.60 1.86 -0.43
C LEU A 256 -14.52 2.84 0.76
N LEU A 257 -13.70 3.90 0.64
CA LEU A 257 -13.58 4.93 1.67
C LEU A 257 -14.91 5.61 1.97
N ALA A 258 -15.67 6.00 0.93
CA ALA A 258 -16.98 6.61 1.10
C ALA A 258 -17.97 5.67 1.83
N ARG A 259 -17.96 4.37 1.51
CA ARG A 259 -18.80 3.36 2.20
C ARG A 259 -18.44 3.21 3.68
N GLU A 260 -17.16 3.30 3.99
CA GLU A 260 -16.68 3.29 5.38
C GLU A 260 -16.66 4.68 6.02
N ARG A 261 -17.50 5.59 5.50
CA ARG A 261 -17.79 6.94 6.02
C ARG A 261 -16.55 7.82 6.18
N PHE A 262 -15.59 7.67 5.28
CA PHE A 262 -14.49 8.61 5.17
C PHE A 262 -14.87 9.77 4.23
N HIS A 263 -14.57 10.99 4.67
CA HIS A 263 -14.76 12.20 3.88
C HIS A 263 -13.47 12.58 3.16
N LEU A 264 -13.43 12.33 1.85
CA LEU A 264 -12.28 12.61 1.00
C LEU A 264 -11.86 14.09 1.08
N GLN A 265 -10.60 14.32 1.42
CA GLN A 265 -9.98 15.66 1.38
C GLN A 265 -9.14 15.83 0.12
N ARG A 266 -8.38 14.79 -0.24
CA ARG A 266 -7.49 14.80 -1.39
C ARG A 266 -7.20 13.40 -1.88
N ALA A 267 -7.15 13.21 -3.19
CA ALA A 267 -6.61 12.01 -3.82
C ALA A 267 -5.53 12.43 -4.83
N VAL A 268 -4.41 11.72 -4.83
CA VAL A 268 -3.27 12.01 -5.70
C VAL A 268 -2.78 10.71 -6.32
N GLU A 269 -2.70 10.69 -7.64
CA GLU A 269 -2.00 9.64 -8.37
C GLU A 269 -0.58 10.12 -8.68
N ARG A 270 0.40 9.24 -8.53
CA ARG A 270 1.81 9.57 -8.79
C ARG A 270 2.40 8.58 -9.77
N PHE A 271 3.06 9.09 -10.81
CA PHE A 271 3.91 8.28 -11.66
C PHE A 271 5.24 8.07 -10.93
N MET A 272 5.70 6.82 -10.84
CA MET A 272 7.10 6.55 -10.52
C MET A 272 7.92 6.67 -11.79
N VAL A 273 7.98 7.87 -12.39
CA VAL A 273 8.98 8.19 -13.44
C VAL A 273 10.39 7.93 -12.89
N SER A 274 10.53 8.02 -11.57
CA SER A 274 11.74 7.73 -10.84
C SER A 274 12.11 6.25 -10.70
N TYR A 275 11.24 5.24 -10.94
CA TYR A 275 11.55 3.85 -10.55
C TYR A 275 12.81 3.26 -11.23
N PRO A 276 13.02 3.38 -12.55
CA PRO A 276 14.23 2.88 -13.20
C PRO A 276 15.49 3.62 -12.71
N LEU A 277 15.38 4.92 -12.44
CA LEU A 277 16.45 5.76 -11.90
C LEU A 277 16.74 5.43 -10.43
N LYS A 278 15.72 5.29 -9.59
CA LYS A 278 15.77 4.93 -8.17
C LYS A 278 16.41 3.55 -8.00
N TYR A 279 15.95 2.55 -8.74
CA TYR A 279 16.46 1.19 -8.66
C TYR A 279 17.80 1.02 -9.37
N GLY A 280 17.99 1.66 -10.53
CA GLY A 280 19.24 1.67 -11.26
C GLY A 280 20.36 2.38 -10.50
N MET A 281 20.09 3.56 -9.94
CA MET A 281 21.06 4.33 -9.15
C MET A 281 21.32 3.71 -7.77
N ALA A 282 20.29 3.20 -7.07
CA ALA A 282 20.49 2.51 -5.79
C ALA A 282 21.27 1.18 -5.96
N ARG A 283 21.08 0.45 -7.07
CA ARG A 283 21.87 -0.76 -7.39
C ARG A 283 23.29 -0.42 -7.83
N ARG A 284 23.48 0.60 -8.68
CA ARG A 284 24.78 0.92 -9.31
C ARG A 284 25.71 1.75 -8.42
N PHE A 285 25.15 2.56 -7.52
CA PHE A 285 25.90 3.46 -6.64
C PHE A 285 25.66 3.16 -5.15
N GLY A 286 25.15 1.97 -4.84
CA GLY A 286 24.80 1.53 -3.49
C GLY A 286 25.97 1.62 -2.50
N GLY A 287 26.00 2.72 -1.74
CA GLY A 287 26.65 2.76 -0.43
C GLY A 287 28.04 3.40 -0.31
N ARG A 288 28.66 3.94 -1.38
CA ARG A 288 29.90 4.74 -1.22
C ARG A 288 29.63 6.19 -1.59
N GLY A 289 29.94 7.12 -0.67
CA GLY A 289 29.73 8.57 -0.76
C GLY A 289 30.49 9.30 -1.89
N GLY A 290 30.83 8.59 -2.97
CA GLY A 290 31.43 9.14 -4.16
C GLY A 290 30.55 10.20 -4.82
N TRP A 291 31.20 11.08 -5.58
CA TRP A 291 30.55 12.19 -6.28
C TRP A 291 29.34 11.79 -7.17
N PRO A 292 29.34 10.65 -7.89
CA PRO A 292 28.18 10.23 -8.71
C PRO A 292 26.91 9.98 -7.91
N ALA A 293 27.04 9.36 -6.72
CA ALA A 293 25.90 9.10 -5.82
C ALA A 293 25.33 10.41 -5.26
N ARG A 294 26.20 11.36 -4.91
CA ARG A 294 25.80 12.69 -4.43
C ARG A 294 25.11 13.52 -5.51
N ALA A 295 25.61 13.50 -6.74
CA ALA A 295 24.99 14.17 -7.88
C ALA A 295 23.61 13.58 -8.21
N ALA A 296 23.50 12.25 -8.29
CA ALA A 296 22.23 11.55 -8.48
C ALA A 296 21.16 11.95 -7.44
N ARG A 297 21.54 12.02 -6.16
CA ARG A 297 20.63 12.47 -5.08
C ARG A 297 20.17 13.91 -5.24
N ARG A 298 21.04 14.81 -5.71
CA ARG A 298 20.70 16.23 -5.97
C ARG A 298 19.78 16.40 -7.17
N LEU A 299 19.93 15.57 -8.20
CA LEU A 299 19.14 15.63 -9.42
C LEU A 299 17.82 14.86 -9.31
N TYR A 300 17.72 13.88 -8.41
CA TYR A 300 16.50 13.07 -8.21
C TYR A 300 15.21 13.89 -8.03
N PRO A 301 15.19 15.00 -7.26
CA PRO A 301 14.01 15.86 -7.16
C PRO A 301 13.54 16.45 -8.49
N LEU A 302 14.44 16.63 -9.47
CA LEU A 302 14.10 17.13 -10.80
C LEU A 302 13.34 16.10 -11.63
N CYS A 303 13.50 14.80 -11.35
CA CYS A 303 12.71 13.75 -12.00
C CYS A 303 11.21 13.90 -11.74
N PHE A 304 10.83 14.53 -10.63
CA PHE A 304 9.42 14.80 -10.32
C PHE A 304 8.80 15.96 -11.11
N ALA A 305 9.58 16.70 -11.91
CA ALA A 305 9.02 17.66 -12.85
C ALA A 305 8.18 16.94 -13.93
N PHE A 306 8.56 15.72 -14.29
CA PHE A 306 7.85 14.91 -15.27
C PHE A 306 6.52 14.35 -14.73
N ASP A 307 6.36 14.18 -13.41
CA ASP A 307 5.07 13.76 -12.82
C ASP A 307 3.93 14.74 -13.15
N TRP A 308 4.23 16.02 -13.37
CA TRP A 308 3.23 17.02 -13.72
C TRP A 308 2.65 16.84 -15.13
N LEU A 309 3.40 16.18 -16.01
CA LEU A 309 3.02 15.96 -17.40
C LEU A 309 2.06 14.77 -17.58
N ALA A 310 1.87 13.95 -16.54
CA ALA A 310 0.95 12.81 -16.55
C ALA A 310 0.04 12.84 -15.31
N PRO A 311 -1.03 13.65 -15.32
CA PRO A 311 -1.90 13.85 -14.15
C PRO A 311 -2.80 12.64 -13.81
N PHE A 312 -2.89 11.63 -14.69
CA PHE A 312 -3.75 10.46 -14.54
C PHE A 312 -3.03 9.16 -14.89
N GLY A 313 -3.37 8.08 -14.18
CA GLY A 313 -2.83 6.75 -14.41
C GLY A 313 -1.49 6.50 -13.72
N GLY A 314 -1.25 7.19 -12.61
CA GLY A 314 -0.08 6.97 -11.77
C GLY A 314 -0.02 5.54 -11.23
N VAL A 315 1.16 5.09 -10.84
CA VAL A 315 1.43 3.74 -10.33
C VAL A 315 0.96 3.53 -8.89
N ASP A 316 0.94 4.60 -8.09
CA ASP A 316 0.43 4.60 -6.73
C ASP A 316 -0.69 5.63 -6.59
N LEU A 317 -1.65 5.29 -5.74
CA LEU A 317 -2.77 6.14 -5.36
C LEU A 317 -2.66 6.47 -3.87
N ALA A 318 -2.43 7.74 -3.55
CA ALA A 318 -2.44 8.26 -2.19
C ALA A 318 -3.74 9.05 -1.93
N VAL A 319 -4.48 8.68 -0.88
CA VAL A 319 -5.74 9.28 -0.49
C VAL A 319 -5.65 9.79 0.95
N PHE A 320 -6.18 11.00 1.14
CA PHE A 320 -6.26 11.67 2.43
C PHE A 320 -7.73 11.92 2.75
N ALA A 321 -8.21 11.40 3.86
CA ALA A 321 -9.62 11.47 4.22
C ALA A 321 -9.83 11.66 5.72
N ARG A 322 -10.95 12.29 6.09
CA ARG A 322 -11.36 12.50 7.48
C ARG A 322 -12.39 11.45 7.90
N ARG A 323 -12.47 11.21 9.21
CA ARG A 323 -13.59 10.48 9.82
C ARG A 323 -14.91 11.21 9.62
#